data_AF-A0AAW6S5N0-F1
#
_entry.id   AF-A0AAW6S5N0-F1
#
_cell.length_a   1.000
_cell.length_b   1.000
_cell.length_c   1.000
_cell.angle_alpha   90.00
_cell.angle_beta   90.00
_cell.angle_gamma   90.00
#
_symmetry.space_group_name_H-M   'P 1'
#
loop_
_entity.id
_entity.type
_entity.pdbx_description
1 polymer ?
#
loop_
_entity_poly.entity_id
_entity_poly.type
_entity_poly.pdbx_seq_one_letter_code
_entity_poly.pdbx_strand_id
1 'polypeptide(L)'
;MEKEHFKAHVQYDDWKGSVAADSADQEDFSDFLRDKGVLKEGEIVKGISFYSAERFFDVEAFVSDDEHGLRREKVTMTLEEFFKTFKRFSVKISRKGEFDDQEIEFKE
;
A
#
# COMPACT_ATOMS: atom_id res chain seq x y z
N MET A 1 -0.38 23.16 -3.86
CA MET A 1 -0.24 21.88 -3.14
C MET A 1 -1.47 21.06 -3.40
N GLU A 2 -1.28 19.86 -3.94
CA GLU A 2 -2.36 18.87 -4.09
C GLU A 2 -2.72 18.32 -2.70
N LYS A 3 -3.99 17.99 -2.49
CA LYS A 3 -4.48 17.40 -1.23
C LYS A 3 -5.21 16.12 -1.57
N GLU A 4 -4.86 15.06 -0.86
CA GLU A 4 -5.50 13.75 -0.99
C GLU A 4 -5.93 13.28 0.38
N HIS A 5 -7.11 12.66 0.46
CA HIS A 5 -7.52 11.95 1.66
C HIS A 5 -6.94 10.54 1.57
N PHE A 6 -5.95 10.24 2.42
CA PHE A 6 -5.23 8.98 2.41
C PHE A 6 -6.10 7.84 2.99
N LYS A 7 -7.09 7.41 2.20
CA LYS A 7 -8.05 6.34 2.51
C LYS A 7 -8.45 5.65 1.20
N ALA A 8 -8.38 4.32 1.19
CA ALA A 8 -8.80 3.52 0.06
C ALA A 8 -10.28 3.79 -0.30
N HIS A 9 -10.56 3.91 -1.59
CA HIS A 9 -11.91 4.05 -2.13
C HIS A 9 -11.96 3.50 -3.56
N VAL A 10 -13.12 3.01 -3.97
CA VAL A 10 -13.47 2.58 -5.33
C VAL A 10 -14.85 3.16 -5.69
N GLN A 11 -15.33 2.89 -6.91
CA GLN A 11 -16.59 3.46 -7.41
C GLN A 11 -17.81 3.20 -6.51
N TYR A 12 -17.91 2.02 -5.89
CA TYR A 12 -19.10 1.60 -5.13
C TYR A 12 -18.86 1.35 -3.64
N ASP A 13 -17.60 1.21 -3.21
CA ASP A 13 -17.21 1.00 -1.81
C ASP A 13 -18.06 -0.08 -1.09
N ASP A 14 -18.30 -1.21 -1.76
CA ASP A 14 -19.12 -2.31 -1.23
C ASP A 14 -18.40 -3.13 -0.17
N TRP A 15 -17.07 -3.15 -0.21
CA TRP A 15 -16.23 -3.85 0.75
C TRP A 15 -15.26 -2.86 1.38
N LYS A 16 -15.14 -2.92 2.71
CA LYS A 16 -14.27 -2.07 3.52
C LYS A 16 -13.58 -2.90 4.58
N GLY A 17 -12.45 -2.42 5.09
CA GLY A 17 -11.71 -3.13 6.11
C GLY A 17 -10.31 -2.59 6.34
N SER A 18 -9.45 -3.49 6.81
CA SER A 18 -8.10 -3.19 7.27
C SER A 18 -7.04 -3.96 6.49
N VAL A 19 -5.83 -3.42 6.53
CA VAL A 19 -4.63 -3.99 5.93
C VAL A 19 -3.51 -3.94 6.95
N ALA A 20 -2.67 -4.98 6.97
CA ALA A 20 -1.45 -5.03 7.73
C ALA A 20 -0.36 -5.76 6.93
N ALA A 21 0.88 -5.30 7.03
CA ALA A 21 2.00 -5.93 6.36
C ALA A 21 3.27 -5.82 7.20
N ASP A 22 4.09 -6.87 7.15
CA ASP A 22 5.45 -6.88 7.68
C ASP A 22 6.42 -6.62 6.51
N SER A 23 7.40 -5.73 6.69
CA SER A 23 8.49 -5.56 5.71
C SER A 23 9.20 -6.88 5.46
N ALA A 24 9.61 -7.13 4.21
CA ALA A 24 10.52 -8.23 3.90
C ALA A 24 11.86 -8.04 4.62
N ASP A 25 12.53 -9.15 4.98
CA ASP A 25 13.85 -9.07 5.63
C ASP A 25 14.95 -8.65 4.63
N GLN A 26 14.73 -8.92 3.34
CA GLN A 26 15.58 -8.57 2.20
C GLN A 26 14.66 -8.19 1.04
N GLU A 27 15.08 -7.24 0.20
CA GLU A 27 14.30 -6.79 -0.96
C GLU A 27 12.91 -6.26 -0.56
N ASP A 28 12.87 -5.47 0.51
CA ASP A 28 11.63 -4.82 0.95
C ASP A 28 11.19 -3.71 -0.03
N PHE A 29 10.06 -3.06 0.26
CA PHE A 29 9.52 -2.07 -0.67
C PHE A 29 10.47 -0.88 -0.86
N SER A 30 11.21 -0.50 0.18
CA SER A 30 12.20 0.58 0.10
C SER A 30 13.45 0.14 -0.66
N ASP A 31 13.91 -1.10 -0.48
CA ASP A 31 14.98 -1.69 -1.29
C ASP A 31 14.59 -1.70 -2.77
N PHE A 32 13.39 -2.19 -3.10
CA PHE A 32 12.88 -2.23 -4.48
C PHE A 32 12.90 -0.84 -5.13
N LEU A 33 12.45 0.20 -4.41
CA LEU A 33 12.46 1.57 -4.94
C LEU A 33 13.88 2.14 -5.10
N ARG A 34 14.81 1.80 -4.20
CA ARG A 34 16.22 2.19 -4.34
C ARG A 34 16.85 1.55 -5.57
N ASP A 35 16.60 0.26 -5.79
CA ASP A 35 17.12 -0.48 -6.95
C ASP A 35 16.57 0.05 -8.29
N LYS A 36 15.35 0.61 -8.29
CA LYS A 36 14.77 1.31 -9.44
C LYS A 36 15.22 2.77 -9.58
N GLY A 37 16.00 3.30 -8.63
CA GLY A 37 16.42 4.71 -8.60
C GLY A 37 15.29 5.68 -8.27
N VAL A 38 14.17 5.20 -7.70
CA VAL A 38 13.00 5.99 -7.32
C VAL A 38 13.17 6.60 -5.93
N LEU A 39 13.71 5.84 -4.98
CA LEU A 39 14.01 6.31 -3.62
C LEU A 39 15.47 6.76 -3.53
N LYS A 40 15.70 8.03 -3.22
CA LYS A 40 17.03 8.64 -3.14
C LYS A 40 17.62 8.47 -1.74
N GLU A 41 18.90 8.76 -1.61
CA GLU A 41 19.60 8.76 -0.32
C GLU A 41 18.94 9.75 0.65
N GLY A 42 18.71 9.30 1.89
CA GLY A 42 18.06 10.09 2.94
C GLY A 42 16.52 10.11 2.88
N GLU A 43 15.91 9.66 1.78
CA GLU A 43 14.45 9.55 1.68
C GLU A 43 13.94 8.26 2.30
N ILE A 44 12.73 8.31 2.83
CA ILE A 44 12.01 7.17 3.39
C ILE A 44 10.59 7.09 2.85
N VAL A 45 10.10 5.85 2.68
CA VAL A 45 8.71 5.58 2.30
C VAL A 45 7.81 5.88 3.51
N LYS A 46 6.85 6.78 3.32
CA LYS A 46 5.86 7.19 4.32
C LYS A 46 4.49 6.55 4.10
N GLY A 47 4.20 6.15 2.87
CA GLY A 47 2.94 5.52 2.51
C GLY A 47 3.03 4.80 1.17
N ILE A 48 2.18 3.80 1.01
CA ILE A 48 2.04 3.04 -0.22
C ILE A 48 0.55 2.98 -0.54
N SER A 49 0.18 3.32 -1.76
CA SER A 49 -1.15 3.09 -2.31
C SER A 49 -1.01 2.09 -3.45
N PHE A 50 -1.88 1.10 -3.51
CA PHE A 50 -2.03 0.28 -4.72
C PHE A 50 -3.50 0.20 -5.11
N TYR A 51 -3.75 0.22 -6.41
CA TYR A 51 -5.08 0.14 -6.99
C TYR A 51 -5.09 -0.90 -8.09
N SER A 52 -6.00 -1.87 -8.00
CA SER A 52 -6.16 -2.91 -9.01
C SER A 52 -7.55 -2.85 -9.63
N ALA A 53 -7.62 -2.84 -10.94
CA ALA A 53 -8.82 -2.97 -11.75
C ALA A 53 -8.56 -3.97 -12.91
N GLU A 54 -9.56 -4.27 -13.73
CA GLU A 54 -9.49 -5.33 -14.76
C GLU A 54 -8.21 -5.35 -15.62
N ARG A 55 -7.66 -4.17 -15.95
CA ARG A 55 -6.48 -4.04 -16.82
C ARG A 55 -5.39 -3.13 -16.25
N PHE A 56 -5.53 -2.72 -15.00
CA PHE A 56 -4.66 -1.70 -14.40
C PHE A 56 -4.25 -2.15 -13.01
N PHE A 57 -2.95 -2.06 -12.73
CA PHE A 57 -2.38 -2.22 -11.41
C PHE A 57 -1.43 -1.04 -11.21
N ASP A 58 -1.90 -0.06 -10.43
CA ASP A 58 -1.15 1.14 -10.14
C ASP A 58 -0.61 1.03 -8.72
N VAL A 59 0.68 1.34 -8.55
CA VAL A 59 1.32 1.47 -7.25
C VAL A 59 1.90 2.86 -7.14
N GLU A 60 1.61 3.54 -6.05
CA GLU A 60 2.15 4.85 -5.73
C GLU A 60 2.89 4.80 -4.40
N ALA A 61 4.09 5.36 -4.38
CA ALA A 61 4.89 5.54 -3.19
C ALA A 61 4.86 7.01 -2.76
N PHE A 62 4.57 7.23 -1.49
CA PHE A 62 4.66 8.54 -0.86
C PHE A 62 5.96 8.57 -0.09
N VAL A 63 6.92 9.35 -0.56
CA VAL A 63 8.29 9.39 -0.04
C VAL A 63 8.61 10.80 0.45
N SER A 64 9.42 10.89 1.48
CA SER A 64 9.82 12.17 2.07
C SER A 64 11.24 12.06 2.60
N ASP A 65 11.96 13.16 2.52
CA ASP A 65 13.09 13.45 3.39
C ASP A 65 12.70 14.58 4.36
N ASP A 66 13.62 14.95 5.26
CA ASP A 66 13.41 16.00 6.25
C ASP A 66 13.51 17.42 5.67
N GLU A 67 13.99 17.59 4.42
CA GLU A 67 14.35 18.88 3.83
C GLU A 67 13.36 19.36 2.75
N HIS A 68 12.87 18.46 1.90
CA HIS A 68 12.08 18.74 0.70
C HIS A 68 10.60 18.34 0.85
N GLY A 69 10.24 17.62 1.93
CA GLY A 69 8.87 17.24 2.24
C GLY A 69 8.33 16.07 1.42
N LEU A 70 7.00 15.86 1.47
CA LEU A 70 6.35 14.71 0.87
C LEU A 70 6.21 14.85 -0.66
N ARG A 71 6.65 13.85 -1.40
CA ARG A 71 6.37 13.67 -2.83
C ARG A 71 5.71 12.31 -3.11
N ARG A 72 4.98 12.24 -4.22
CA ARG A 72 4.29 11.05 -4.70
C ARG A 72 4.96 10.58 -5.99
N GLU A 73 5.26 9.29 -6.07
CA GLU A 73 5.84 8.64 -7.25
C GLU A 73 5.02 7.45 -7.71
N LYS A 74 4.89 7.29 -9.02
CA LYS A 74 4.33 6.08 -9.61
C LYS A 74 5.42 5.02 -9.72
N VAL A 75 5.10 3.82 -9.25
CA VAL A 75 6.02 2.68 -9.21
C VAL A 75 5.55 1.67 -10.24
N THR A 76 6.40 1.39 -11.23
CA THR A 76 6.12 0.32 -12.21
C THR A 76 6.54 -1.02 -11.62
N MET A 77 5.56 -1.84 -11.25
CA MET A 77 5.77 -3.20 -10.76
C MET A 77 4.52 -4.05 -10.99
N THR A 78 4.68 -5.36 -10.98
CA THR A 78 3.59 -6.33 -11.05
C THR A 78 2.97 -6.59 -9.67
N LEU A 79 1.78 -7.20 -9.66
CA LEU A 79 1.11 -7.65 -8.43
C LEU A 79 2.02 -8.61 -7.63
N GLU A 80 2.74 -9.50 -8.32
CA GLU A 80 3.64 -10.45 -7.69
C GLU A 80 4.85 -9.76 -7.05
N GLU A 81 5.49 -8.84 -7.77
CA GLU A 81 6.59 -8.04 -7.22
C GLU A 81 6.13 -7.25 -5.98
N PHE A 82 4.94 -6.64 -6.04
CA PHE A 82 4.38 -5.89 -4.91
C PHE A 82 4.23 -6.76 -3.66
N PHE A 83 3.64 -7.96 -3.77
CA PHE A 83 3.49 -8.80 -2.58
C PHE A 83 4.80 -9.42 -2.09
N LYS A 84 5.80 -9.58 -2.97
CA LYS A 84 7.14 -10.05 -2.57
C LYS A 84 7.90 -9.07 -1.68
N THR A 85 7.61 -7.77 -1.78
CA THR A 85 8.28 -6.75 -0.93
C THR A 85 7.87 -6.80 0.54
N PHE A 86 6.92 -7.68 0.89
CA PHE A 86 6.44 -7.90 2.25
C PHE A 86 6.67 -9.34 2.68
N LYS A 87 7.15 -9.54 3.91
CA LYS A 87 7.28 -10.88 4.50
C LYS A 87 5.91 -11.52 4.74
N ARG A 88 4.95 -10.68 5.12
CA ARG A 88 3.54 -11.04 5.35
C ARG A 88 2.66 -9.89 4.92
N PHE A 89 1.55 -10.19 4.25
CA PHE A 89 0.55 -9.21 3.86
C PHE A 89 -0.83 -9.78 4.15
N SER A 90 -1.65 -9.04 4.90
CA SER A 90 -2.97 -9.45 5.34
C SER A 90 -4.00 -8.38 5.01
N VAL A 91 -5.11 -8.80 4.41
CA VAL A 91 -6.28 -7.96 4.15
C VAL A 91 -7.49 -8.65 4.75
N LYS A 92 -8.25 -7.91 5.57
CA LYS A 92 -9.58 -8.32 6.00
C LYS A 92 -10.56 -7.27 5.54
N ILE A 93 -11.55 -7.68 4.74
CA ILE A 93 -12.62 -6.82 4.28
C ILE A 93 -13.98 -7.49 4.52
N SER A 94 -14.97 -6.66 4.79
CA SER A 94 -16.34 -7.07 5.06
C SER A 94 -17.31 -6.17 4.31
N ARG A 95 -18.54 -6.65 4.09
CA ARG A 95 -19.56 -5.87 3.37
C ARG A 95 -19.82 -4.58 4.13
N LYS A 96 -19.65 -3.45 3.45
CA LYS A 96 -19.78 -2.10 4.02
C LYS A 96 -18.99 -1.89 5.34
N GLY A 97 -17.99 -2.71 5.63
CA GLY A 97 -17.22 -2.67 6.87
C GLY A 97 -17.92 -3.31 8.09
N GLU A 98 -18.90 -4.18 7.87
CA GLU A 98 -19.69 -4.85 8.92
C GLU A 98 -18.85 -5.55 10.01
N PHE A 99 -17.66 -6.06 9.69
CA PHE A 99 -16.77 -6.74 10.65
C PHE A 99 -15.50 -5.95 10.99
N ASP A 100 -15.43 -4.69 10.58
CA ASP A 100 -14.23 -3.88 10.81
C ASP A 100 -14.04 -3.62 12.32
N ASP A 101 -12.88 -4.01 12.85
CA ASP A 101 -12.52 -3.90 14.27
C ASP A 101 -13.47 -4.65 15.24
N GLN A 102 -14.04 -5.78 14.78
CA GLN A 102 -14.93 -6.61 15.57
C GLN A 102 -14.37 -8.01 15.82
N GLU A 103 -14.65 -8.55 16.99
CA GLU A 103 -14.57 -9.99 17.25
C GLU A 103 -15.81 -10.67 16.64
N ILE A 104 -15.60 -11.75 15.88
CA ILE A 104 -16.68 -12.48 15.20
C ILE A 104 -16.69 -13.94 15.64
N GLU A 105 -17.89 -14.47 15.85
CA GLU A 105 -18.12 -15.88 16.14
C GLU A 105 -18.67 -16.58 14.90
N PHE A 106 -18.17 -17.77 14.59
CA PHE A 106 -18.66 -18.60 13.51
C PHE A 106 -18.61 -20.08 13.91
N LYS A 107 -19.45 -20.90 13.27
CA LYS A 107 -19.45 -22.34 13.48
C LYS A 107 -18.39 -22.98 12.57
N GLU A 108 -17.65 -23.95 13.08
CA GLU A 108 -16.79 -24.85 12.27
C GLU A 108 -17.61 -25.81 11.41
#